data_AF-A0AAN3HE04-F1
#
_entry.id   AF-A0AAN3HE04-F1
#
_cell.length_a   1.000
_cell.length_b   1.000
_cell.length_c   1.000
_cell.angle_alpha   90.00
_cell.angle_beta   90.00
_cell.angle_gamma   90.00
#
_symmetry.space_group_name_H-M   'P 1'
#
loop_
_entity.id
_entity.type
_entity.pdbx_description
1 polymer ?
#
loop_
_entity_poly.entity_id
_entity_poly.type
_entity_poly.pdbx_seq_one_letter_code
_entity_poly.pdbx_strand_id
1 'polypeptide(L)'
;FINTPHATLTTGRPVMNADGSLQALEVTEGSITINGAGLDGTRSDAVSIIARATEVNAALHAKDLTVTAGANRITADGRVSALKGEGDVPKVAVDTGALGGMYARRIHLTSTESGVGVNLGNLYARDGDITLDASGRLTVNNSLATGAVTAKGQGVTLTGDHKAGG
;
A
#
# COMPACT_ATOMS: atom_id res chain seq x y z
N PHE A 1 -13.80 -7.09 -7.01
CA PHE A 1 -14.26 -8.23 -6.16
C PHE A 1 -15.77 -8.17 -5.97
N ILE A 2 -16.48 -9.27 -5.73
CA ILE A 2 -17.95 -9.28 -5.56
C ILE A 2 -18.29 -10.16 -4.35
N ASN A 3 -19.16 -9.67 -3.46
CA ASN A 3 -19.61 -10.39 -2.27
C ASN A 3 -18.42 -10.82 -1.38
N THR A 4 -17.49 -9.90 -1.16
CA THR A 4 -16.28 -10.14 -0.36
C THR A 4 -16.06 -8.96 0.59
N PRO A 5 -16.19 -9.13 1.91
CA PRO A 5 -15.94 -8.04 2.86
C PRO A 5 -14.50 -7.53 2.77
N HIS A 6 -13.52 -8.43 2.65
CA HIS A 6 -12.10 -8.09 2.57
C HIS A 6 -11.40 -8.87 1.46
N ALA A 7 -10.68 -8.18 0.58
CA ALA A 7 -9.86 -8.78 -0.45
C ALA A 7 -8.38 -8.47 -0.21
N THR A 8 -7.54 -9.49 -0.20
CA THR A 8 -6.08 -9.33 -0.08
C THR A 8 -5.39 -9.89 -1.31
N LEU A 9 -4.57 -9.08 -1.98
CA LEU A 9 -3.64 -9.52 -3.00
C LEU A 9 -2.23 -9.50 -2.40
N THR A 10 -1.54 -10.64 -2.41
CA THR A 10 -0.26 -10.77 -1.72
C THR A 10 0.74 -11.64 -2.48
N THR A 11 2.03 -11.31 -2.38
CA THR A 11 3.14 -12.21 -2.74
C THR A 11 3.68 -12.99 -1.54
N GLY A 12 3.12 -12.72 -0.34
CA GLY A 12 3.56 -13.32 0.90
C GLY A 12 3.20 -14.80 1.01
N ARG A 13 4.10 -15.57 1.59
CA ARG A 13 3.88 -16.97 1.93
C ARG A 13 3.10 -17.04 3.24
N PRO A 14 1.99 -17.80 3.31
CA PRO A 14 1.24 -17.95 4.55
C PRO A 14 2.00 -18.83 5.54
N VAL A 15 2.07 -18.36 6.79
CA VAL A 15 2.53 -19.13 7.94
C VAL A 15 1.30 -19.52 8.74
N MET A 16 1.12 -20.82 8.96
CA MET A 16 -0.06 -21.38 9.62
C MET A 16 0.29 -21.82 11.05
N ASN A 17 -0.64 -21.63 11.97
CA ASN A 17 -0.59 -22.25 13.29
C ASN A 17 -0.89 -23.76 13.16
N ALA A 18 -0.59 -24.52 14.22
CA ALA A 18 -0.87 -25.97 14.26
C ALA A 18 -2.36 -26.31 14.14
N ASP A 19 -3.26 -25.38 14.50
CA ASP A 19 -4.71 -25.51 14.37
C ASP A 19 -5.24 -25.15 12.97
N GLY A 20 -4.36 -24.81 12.04
CA GLY A 20 -4.71 -24.41 10.67
C GLY A 20 -5.22 -22.98 10.54
N SER A 21 -5.16 -22.16 11.58
CA SER A 21 -5.41 -20.71 11.48
C SER A 21 -4.20 -19.99 10.88
N LEU A 22 -4.45 -18.89 10.16
CA LEU A 22 -3.37 -18.04 9.65
C LEU A 22 -2.64 -17.38 10.84
N GLN A 23 -1.33 -17.58 10.93
CA GLN A 23 -0.49 -16.91 11.90
C GLN A 23 0.04 -15.58 11.34
N ALA A 24 0.57 -15.63 10.11
CA ALA A 24 1.13 -14.47 9.42
C ALA A 24 1.23 -14.68 7.91
N LEU A 25 1.45 -13.58 7.20
CA LEU A 25 1.96 -13.56 5.83
C LEU A 25 3.42 -13.07 5.88
N GLU A 26 4.33 -13.85 5.28
CA GLU A 26 5.74 -13.49 5.17
C GLU A 26 6.09 -13.14 3.72
N VAL A 27 6.41 -11.88 3.50
CA VAL A 27 6.81 -11.31 2.23
C VAL A 27 8.32 -11.11 2.26
N THR A 28 9.05 -11.87 1.45
CA THR A 28 10.51 -11.71 1.28
C THR A 28 10.89 -11.27 -0.12
N GLU A 29 10.01 -11.47 -1.10
CA GLU A 29 10.22 -11.19 -2.52
C GLU A 29 8.87 -10.98 -3.26
N GLY A 30 8.95 -10.70 -4.56
CA GLY A 30 7.80 -10.56 -5.45
C GLY A 30 7.24 -9.15 -5.55
N SER A 31 6.69 -8.85 -6.73
CA SER A 31 6.01 -7.59 -7.01
C SER A 31 4.56 -7.81 -7.44
N ILE A 32 3.72 -6.82 -7.18
CA ILE A 32 2.35 -6.71 -7.72
C ILE A 32 2.32 -5.54 -8.67
N THR A 33 1.83 -5.75 -9.90
CA THR A 33 1.64 -4.69 -10.89
C THR A 33 0.17 -4.58 -11.27
N ILE A 34 -0.38 -3.37 -11.15
CA ILE A 34 -1.76 -3.03 -11.55
C ILE A 34 -1.68 -2.18 -12.81
N ASN A 35 -2.12 -2.74 -13.94
CA ASN A 35 -2.06 -2.15 -15.28
C ASN A 35 -3.45 -2.11 -15.95
N GLY A 36 -3.52 -1.53 -17.15
CA GLY A 36 -4.69 -1.61 -18.00
C GLY A 36 -5.90 -0.90 -17.39
N ALA A 37 -6.98 -1.65 -17.18
CA ALA A 37 -8.21 -1.11 -16.57
C ALA A 37 -8.09 -0.80 -15.07
N GLY A 38 -6.99 -1.20 -14.43
CA GLY A 38 -6.77 -0.98 -13.01
C GLY A 38 -7.45 -2.04 -12.12
N LEU A 39 -7.79 -1.65 -10.90
CA LEU A 39 -8.40 -2.52 -9.90
C LEU A 39 -9.66 -1.88 -9.33
N ASP A 40 -10.80 -2.56 -9.49
CA ASP A 40 -12.06 -2.19 -8.83
C ASP A 40 -12.34 -3.09 -7.60
N GLY A 41 -12.05 -2.53 -6.43
CA GLY A 41 -12.36 -3.07 -5.12
C GLY A 41 -13.50 -2.36 -4.40
N THR A 42 -14.27 -1.50 -5.07
CA THR A 42 -15.32 -0.67 -4.43
C THR A 42 -16.47 -1.48 -3.83
N ARG A 43 -16.64 -2.73 -4.28
CA ARG A 43 -17.65 -3.68 -3.79
C ARG A 43 -17.17 -4.51 -2.59
N SER A 44 -15.96 -4.27 -2.10
CA SER A 44 -15.42 -4.79 -0.84
C SER A 44 -15.32 -3.67 0.19
N ASP A 45 -15.35 -4.03 1.48
CA ASP A 45 -15.19 -3.06 2.56
C ASP A 45 -13.74 -2.65 2.76
N ALA A 46 -12.80 -3.59 2.56
CA ALA A 46 -11.38 -3.28 2.46
C ALA A 46 -10.65 -4.06 1.38
N VAL A 47 -9.60 -3.44 0.84
CA VAL A 47 -8.62 -4.05 -0.05
C VAL A 47 -7.24 -3.87 0.56
N SER A 48 -6.50 -4.97 0.66
CA SER A 48 -5.11 -4.99 1.09
C SER A 48 -4.21 -5.45 -0.04
N ILE A 49 -3.16 -4.69 -0.33
CA ILE A 49 -2.07 -5.07 -1.24
C ILE A 49 -0.83 -5.28 -0.39
N ILE A 50 -0.26 -6.48 -0.40
CA ILE A 50 0.88 -6.84 0.45
C ILE A 50 1.96 -7.52 -0.41
N ALA A 51 3.00 -6.80 -0.77
CA ALA A 51 4.08 -7.33 -1.60
C ALA A 51 5.41 -6.68 -1.27
N ARG A 52 6.52 -7.20 -1.78
CA ARG A 52 7.80 -6.53 -1.56
C ARG A 52 7.87 -5.23 -2.34
N ALA A 53 7.35 -5.22 -3.57
CA ALA A 53 7.15 -4.01 -4.36
C ALA A 53 5.75 -3.97 -4.99
N THR A 54 5.19 -2.78 -5.15
CA THR A 54 3.89 -2.58 -5.82
C THR A 54 4.00 -1.47 -6.86
N GLU A 55 3.56 -1.77 -8.09
CA GLU A 55 3.48 -0.80 -9.17
C GLU A 55 2.03 -0.60 -9.58
N VAL A 56 1.58 0.65 -9.66
CA VAL A 56 0.18 1.01 -9.93
C VAL A 56 0.16 2.00 -11.10
N ASN A 57 0.03 1.48 -12.31
CA ASN A 57 0.03 2.27 -13.54
C ASN A 57 -1.38 2.58 -14.06
N ALA A 58 -2.40 2.19 -13.31
CA ALA A 58 -3.81 2.45 -13.59
C ALA A 58 -4.56 2.77 -12.29
N ALA A 59 -5.85 3.12 -12.39
CA ALA A 59 -6.62 3.49 -11.22
C ALA A 59 -6.90 2.30 -10.29
N LEU A 60 -6.63 2.47 -9.00
CA LEU A 60 -7.00 1.54 -7.94
C LEU A 60 -8.14 2.16 -7.13
N HIS A 61 -9.33 1.56 -7.19
CA HIS A 61 -10.50 1.99 -6.44
C HIS A 61 -10.81 1.04 -5.28
N ALA A 62 -11.03 1.56 -4.08
CA ALA A 62 -11.40 0.78 -2.90
C ALA A 62 -12.30 1.59 -1.95
N LYS A 63 -12.89 0.94 -0.93
CA LYS A 63 -13.45 1.68 0.22
C LYS A 63 -12.31 1.98 1.18
N ASP A 64 -11.82 0.99 1.92
CA ASP A 64 -10.57 1.13 2.68
C ASP A 64 -9.42 0.46 1.93
N LEU A 65 -8.35 1.22 1.67
CA LEU A 65 -7.15 0.70 1.02
C LEU A 65 -6.00 0.64 2.01
N THR A 66 -5.37 -0.53 2.12
CA THR A 66 -4.08 -0.72 2.79
C THR A 66 -3.05 -1.24 1.80
N VAL A 67 -1.88 -0.60 1.74
CA VAL A 67 -0.74 -1.06 0.95
C VAL A 67 0.46 -1.26 1.87
N THR A 68 0.94 -2.50 1.97
CA THR A 68 2.14 -2.85 2.74
C THR A 68 3.22 -3.30 1.78
N ALA A 69 4.32 -2.53 1.73
CA ALA A 69 5.46 -2.73 0.85
C ALA A 69 6.75 -3.02 1.61
N GLY A 70 7.69 -3.71 0.96
CA GLY A 70 8.96 -4.16 1.52
C GLY A 70 8.91 -5.61 2.04
N ALA A 71 10.07 -6.10 2.48
CA ALA A 71 10.16 -7.40 3.12
C ALA A 71 9.55 -7.36 4.53
N ASN A 72 8.47 -8.08 4.75
CA ASN A 72 7.60 -7.93 5.92
C ASN A 72 7.03 -9.26 6.42
N ARG A 73 6.84 -9.34 7.72
CA ARG A 73 5.91 -10.26 8.37
C ARG A 73 4.68 -9.49 8.81
N ILE A 74 3.51 -9.96 8.37
CA ILE A 74 2.21 -9.36 8.71
C ILE A 74 1.42 -10.41 9.46
N THR A 75 1.20 -10.22 10.76
CA THR A 75 0.39 -11.17 11.56
C THR A 75 -1.09 -11.06 11.20
N ALA A 76 -1.88 -12.08 11.57
CA ALA A 76 -3.32 -12.13 11.25
C ALA A 76 -4.14 -10.95 11.81
N ASP A 77 -3.64 -10.29 12.87
CA ASP A 77 -4.22 -9.07 13.43
C ASP A 77 -3.76 -7.78 12.74
N GLY A 78 -2.94 -7.88 11.69
CA GLY A 78 -2.45 -6.77 10.89
C GLY A 78 -1.17 -6.09 11.38
N ARG A 79 -0.50 -6.59 12.44
CA ARG A 79 0.79 -6.01 12.86
C ARG A 79 1.88 -6.31 11.83
N VAL A 80 2.66 -5.29 11.50
CA VAL A 80 3.75 -5.36 10.51
C VAL A 80 5.10 -5.30 11.22
N SER A 81 6.00 -6.21 10.89
CA SER A 81 7.41 -6.17 11.28
C SER A 81 8.31 -6.46 10.09
N ALA A 82 9.40 -5.71 9.94
CA ALA A 82 10.35 -5.92 8.84
C ALA A 82 11.00 -7.31 8.89
N LEU A 83 11.23 -7.89 7.72
CA LEU A 83 12.04 -9.08 7.50
C LEU A 83 13.27 -8.74 6.66
N LYS A 84 14.18 -9.70 6.53
CA LYS A 84 15.23 -9.64 5.51
C LYS A 84 14.63 -10.01 4.15
N GLY A 85 14.77 -9.14 3.16
CA GLY A 85 14.39 -9.44 1.78
C GLY A 85 15.29 -10.50 1.13
N GLU A 86 14.74 -11.20 0.14
CA GLU A 86 15.43 -12.18 -0.69
C GLU A 86 15.63 -11.63 -2.12
N GLY A 87 16.77 -11.93 -2.73
CA GLY A 87 17.13 -11.45 -4.06
C GLY A 87 17.49 -9.96 -4.11
N ASP A 88 17.47 -9.39 -5.31
CA ASP A 88 17.83 -7.99 -5.55
C ASP A 88 16.86 -7.04 -4.84
N VAL A 89 17.38 -5.94 -4.31
CA VAL A 89 16.58 -4.90 -3.67
C VAL A 89 15.74 -4.17 -4.72
N PRO A 90 14.41 -4.02 -4.53
CA PRO A 90 13.57 -3.25 -5.44
C PRO A 90 14.09 -1.82 -5.58
N LYS A 91 13.98 -1.26 -6.79
CA LYS A 91 14.33 0.15 -7.02
C LYS A 91 13.41 1.10 -6.24
N VAL A 92 12.14 0.73 -6.14
CA VAL A 92 11.07 1.47 -5.47
C VAL A 92 10.14 0.44 -4.82
N ALA A 93 9.64 0.75 -3.63
CA ALA A 93 8.75 -0.11 -2.86
C ALA A 93 7.30 0.05 -3.34
N VAL A 94 6.88 1.29 -3.60
CA VAL A 94 5.59 1.57 -4.26
C VAL A 94 5.80 2.66 -5.30
N ASP A 95 5.39 2.40 -6.54
CA ASP A 95 5.39 3.38 -7.61
C ASP A 95 4.00 3.45 -8.24
N THR A 96 3.32 4.59 -8.12
CA THR A 96 2.09 4.82 -8.88
C THR A 96 2.47 5.72 -10.06
N GLY A 97 2.57 5.15 -11.26
CA GLY A 97 2.96 5.91 -12.45
C GLY A 97 2.03 7.09 -12.74
N ALA A 98 2.38 7.93 -13.72
CA ALA A 98 1.63 9.16 -14.03
C ALA A 98 0.14 8.94 -14.40
N LEU A 99 -0.20 7.76 -14.91
CA LEU A 99 -1.57 7.34 -15.24
C LEU A 99 -2.27 6.61 -14.09
N GLY A 100 -1.53 6.27 -13.04
CA GLY A 100 -2.02 5.59 -11.87
C GLY A 100 -2.57 6.52 -10.79
N GLY A 101 -3.21 5.90 -9.80
CA GLY A 101 -3.70 6.60 -8.62
C GLY A 101 -4.47 5.68 -7.69
N MET A 102 -4.57 6.07 -6.43
CA MET A 102 -5.33 5.36 -5.42
C MET A 102 -6.53 6.23 -5.01
N TYR A 103 -7.72 5.66 -5.16
CA TYR A 103 -8.99 6.33 -4.95
C TYR A 103 -9.80 5.53 -3.95
N ALA A 104 -9.90 6.04 -2.73
CA ALA A 104 -10.53 5.33 -1.64
C ALA A 104 -11.36 6.26 -0.74
N ARG A 105 -12.07 5.65 0.22
CA ARG A 105 -12.57 6.36 1.40
C ARG A 105 -11.40 6.73 2.32
N ARG A 106 -10.50 5.77 2.58
CA ARG A 106 -9.26 5.95 3.36
C ARG A 106 -8.10 5.21 2.72
N ILE A 107 -6.89 5.75 2.86
CA ILE A 107 -5.66 5.17 2.32
C ILE A 107 -4.63 5.04 3.42
N HIS A 108 -4.11 3.84 3.63
CA HIS A 108 -3.01 3.54 4.53
C HIS A 108 -1.88 2.89 3.74
N LEU A 109 -0.68 3.44 3.81
CA LEU A 109 0.50 2.87 3.18
C LEU A 109 1.62 2.73 4.19
N THR A 110 2.21 1.53 4.24
CA THR A 110 3.40 1.24 5.04
C THR A 110 4.46 0.63 4.14
N SER A 111 5.62 1.28 4.02
CA SER A 111 6.81 0.72 3.38
C SER A 111 7.90 0.56 4.43
N THR A 112 8.40 -0.66 4.63
CA THR A 112 9.33 -0.95 5.72
C THR A 112 10.79 -1.09 5.30
N GLU A 113 11.06 -1.29 4.00
CA GLU A 113 12.39 -1.56 3.49
C GLU A 113 13.22 -0.26 3.45
N SER A 114 14.22 -0.18 4.33
CA SER A 114 15.04 1.03 4.51
C SER A 114 15.81 1.37 3.23
N GLY A 115 15.81 2.65 2.86
CA GLY A 115 16.51 3.15 1.67
C GLY A 115 15.77 2.90 0.35
N VAL A 116 14.70 2.10 0.34
CA VAL A 116 13.85 1.91 -0.84
C VAL A 116 12.76 2.98 -0.88
N GLY A 117 12.71 3.74 -1.97
CA GLY A 117 11.80 4.88 -2.10
C GLY A 117 10.34 4.47 -2.33
N VAL A 118 9.44 5.42 -2.13
CA VAL A 118 8.00 5.35 -2.46
C VAL A 118 7.66 6.58 -3.29
N ASN A 119 7.10 6.37 -4.49
CA ASN A 119 6.69 7.40 -5.42
C ASN A 119 5.17 7.29 -5.63
N LEU A 120 4.43 8.25 -5.09
CA LEU A 120 2.97 8.30 -5.18
C LEU A 120 2.57 9.46 -6.06
N GLY A 121 1.67 9.18 -6.98
CA GLY A 121 1.04 10.07 -7.92
C GLY A 121 -0.19 10.64 -7.25
N ASN A 122 -1.35 10.18 -7.69
CA ASN A 122 -2.63 10.69 -7.23
C ASN A 122 -3.20 9.88 -6.07
N LEU A 123 -3.38 10.50 -4.91
CA LEU A 123 -4.06 9.91 -3.74
C LEU A 123 -5.35 10.68 -3.42
N TYR A 124 -6.48 10.00 -3.43
CA TYR A 124 -7.78 10.59 -3.15
C TYR A 124 -8.52 9.79 -2.07
N ALA A 125 -8.66 10.35 -0.87
CA ALA A 125 -9.45 9.84 0.24
C ALA A 125 -10.70 10.69 0.43
N ARG A 126 -11.84 10.25 -0.13
CA ARG A 126 -13.06 11.09 -0.24
C ARG A 126 -13.88 11.17 1.04
N ASP A 127 -13.61 10.32 2.03
CA ASP A 127 -14.38 10.25 3.28
C ASP A 127 -13.51 9.65 4.41
N GLY A 128 -12.34 10.27 4.60
CA GLY A 128 -11.39 9.96 5.67
C GLY A 128 -9.95 10.36 5.35
N ASP A 129 -9.01 9.69 6.01
CA ASP A 129 -7.60 10.10 6.05
C ASP A 129 -6.73 9.42 4.99
N ILE A 130 -5.58 10.05 4.73
CA ILE A 130 -4.42 9.46 4.07
C ILE A 130 -3.29 9.35 5.11
N THR A 131 -2.79 8.14 5.35
CA THR A 131 -1.66 7.87 6.24
C THR A 131 -0.57 7.15 5.48
N LEU A 132 0.63 7.74 5.45
CA LEU A 132 1.80 7.21 4.76
C LEU A 132 2.97 7.10 5.74
N ASP A 133 3.49 5.89 5.93
CA ASP A 133 4.74 5.64 6.67
C ASP A 133 5.72 4.87 5.78
N ALA A 134 6.86 5.49 5.46
CA ALA A 134 7.88 4.89 4.62
C ALA A 134 9.24 4.92 5.31
N SER A 135 9.89 3.77 5.46
CA SER A 135 11.28 3.67 5.91
C SER A 135 12.31 4.20 4.90
N GLY A 136 11.89 4.74 3.75
CA GLY A 136 12.74 5.33 2.72
C GLY A 136 12.32 6.77 2.37
N ARG A 137 12.71 7.24 1.18
CA ARG A 137 12.24 8.52 0.64
C ARG A 137 10.78 8.37 0.20
N LEU A 138 9.94 9.34 0.55
CA LEU A 138 8.54 9.40 0.15
C LEU A 138 8.32 10.62 -0.74
N THR A 139 7.91 10.39 -1.99
CA THR A 139 7.47 11.44 -2.91
C THR A 139 5.96 11.30 -3.09
N VAL A 140 5.22 12.39 -2.93
CA VAL A 140 3.77 12.44 -3.22
C VAL A 140 3.52 13.58 -4.20
N ASN A 141 2.82 13.29 -5.29
CA ASN A 141 2.43 14.28 -6.27
C ASN A 141 1.16 15.00 -5.83
N ASN A 142 0.01 14.31 -5.79
CA ASN A 142 -1.25 14.90 -5.34
C ASN A 142 -1.85 14.12 -4.18
N SER A 143 -2.36 14.81 -3.18
CA SER A 143 -3.14 14.21 -2.11
C SER A 143 -4.36 15.05 -1.78
N LEU A 144 -5.54 14.45 -1.84
CA LEU A 144 -6.79 15.06 -1.39
C LEU A 144 -7.46 14.14 -0.39
N ALA A 145 -7.54 14.58 0.86
CA ALA A 145 -8.30 13.92 1.92
C ALA A 145 -9.39 14.85 2.46
N THR A 146 -10.56 14.32 2.78
CA THR A 146 -11.54 15.06 3.59
C THR A 146 -11.12 15.12 5.05
N GLY A 147 -10.39 14.12 5.53
CA GLY A 147 -9.75 14.12 6.85
C GLY A 147 -8.32 14.65 6.80
N ALA A 148 -7.46 14.07 7.63
CA ALA A 148 -6.05 14.41 7.73
C ALA A 148 -5.22 13.72 6.64
N VAL A 149 -4.10 14.37 6.27
CA VAL A 149 -3.02 13.74 5.50
C VAL A 149 -1.79 13.70 6.40
N THR A 150 -1.32 12.49 6.73
CA THR A 150 -0.09 12.27 7.50
C THR A 150 0.92 11.53 6.64
N ALA A 151 2.14 12.06 6.60
CA ALA A 151 3.22 11.50 5.79
C ALA A 151 4.53 11.49 6.58
N LYS A 152 5.14 10.32 6.67
CA LYS A 152 6.40 10.09 7.36
C LYS A 152 7.35 9.32 6.46
N GLY A 153 8.59 9.76 6.41
CA GLY A 153 9.69 8.96 5.88
C GLY A 153 11.06 9.59 6.10
N GLN A 154 12.13 8.95 5.62
CA GLN A 154 13.51 9.45 5.76
C GLN A 154 13.73 10.77 5.00
N GLY A 155 12.84 11.07 4.05
CA GLY A 155 12.67 12.39 3.45
C GLY A 155 11.32 12.42 2.74
N VAL A 156 10.53 13.46 2.98
CA VAL A 156 9.21 13.63 2.36
C VAL A 156 9.28 14.78 1.35
N THR A 157 8.90 14.50 0.10
CA THR A 157 8.84 15.48 -0.98
C THR A 157 7.43 15.55 -1.53
N LEU A 158 6.87 16.76 -1.52
CA LEU A 158 5.54 17.10 -2.01
C LEU A 158 5.71 17.95 -3.27
N THR A 159 5.09 17.54 -4.39
CA THR A 159 5.40 18.13 -5.71
C THR A 159 4.19 18.73 -6.43
N GLY A 160 2.97 18.45 -5.98
CA GLY A 160 1.72 18.92 -6.57
C GLY A 160 0.73 19.47 -5.53
N ASP A 161 -0.56 19.20 -5.73
CA ASP A 161 -1.62 19.73 -4.88
C ASP A 161 -1.88 18.83 -3.66
N HIS A 162 -1.83 19.42 -2.48
CA HIS A 162 -2.07 18.73 -1.22
C HIS A 162 -3.18 19.45 -0.44
N LYS A 163 -4.30 18.77 -0.21
CA LYS A 163 -5.47 19.29 0.52
C LYS A 163 -5.92 18.27 1.56
N ALA A 164 -6.11 18.76 2.78
CA ALA A 164 -6.68 18.03 3.91
C ALA A 164 -7.83 18.88 4.47
N GLY A 165 -8.90 18.22 4.94
CA GLY A 165 -10.08 18.89 5.51
C GLY A 165 -10.17 18.80 7.03
N GLY A 166 -9.23 18.10 7.69
CA GLY A 166 -9.14 17.97 9.14
C GLY A 166 -8.44 19.13 9.85
#